data_AF-A0A932NNZ8-F1
#
_entry.id   AF-A0A932NNZ8-F1
#
_cell.length_a   1.000
_cell.length_b   1.000
_cell.length_c   1.000
_cell.angle_alpha   90.00
_cell.angle_beta   90.00
_cell.angle_gamma   90.00
#
_symmetry.space_group_name_H-M   'P 1'
#
loop_
_entity.id
_entity.type
_entity.pdbx_description
1 polymer ?
#
loop_
_entity_poly.entity_id
_entity_poly.type
_entity_poly.pdbx_seq_one_letter_code
_entity_poly.pdbx_strand_id
1 'polypeptide(L)' 'MFLIAAIIFLFILAAALAAAAAIAWHFLTYRIPGDLGVWLASLFLVATAVLIASAIASFMAVPWDNLAELFAHLTP' A
#
# COMPACT_ATOMS: atom_id res chain seq x y z
N MET A 1 -16.98 6.06 -11.70
CA MET A 1 -16.06 6.60 -10.67
C MET A 1 -15.24 5.50 -10.03
N PHE A 2 -15.86 4.40 -9.57
CA PHE A 2 -15.18 3.21 -9.06
C PHE A 2 -14.02 2.73 -9.94
N LEU A 3 -14.26 2.45 -11.23
CA LEU A 3 -13.25 1.87 -12.11
C LEU A 3 -11.99 2.74 -12.23
N ILE A 4 -12.15 4.06 -12.37
CA ILE A 4 -11.02 5.00 -12.44
C ILE A 4 -10.25 5.00 -11.12
N ALA A 5 -10.96 5.06 -9.99
CA ALA A 5 -10.35 5.01 -8.67
C ALA A 5 -9.63 3.68 -8.42
N ALA A 6 -10.19 2.55 -8.87
CA ALA A 6 -9.58 1.24 -8.78
C ALA A 6 -8.29 1.14 -9.60
N ILE A 7 -8.28 1.69 -10.82
CA ILE A 7 -7.06 1.73 -11.65
C ILE A 7 -5.96 2.56 -10.96
N ILE A 8 -6.29 3.75 -10.46
CA ILE A 8 -5.34 4.61 -9.75
C ILE A 8 -4.81 3.90 -8.49
N PHE A 9 -5.71 3.30 -7.70
CA PHE A 9 -5.36 2.56 -6.50
C PHE A 9 -4.42 1.40 -6.81
N LEU A 10 -4.73 0.58 -7.81
CA LEU A 10 -3.90 -0.54 -8.23
C LEU A 10 -2.53 -0.08 -8.72
N PHE A 11 -2.46 1.04 -9.45
CA PHE A 11 -1.19 1.62 -9.88
C PHE A 11 -0.31 2.04 -8.69
N ILE A 12 -0.89 2.75 -7.73
CA ILE A 12 -0.19 3.16 -6.49
C ILE A 12 0.25 1.93 -5.71
N LEU A 13 -0.62 0.93 -5.58
CA LEU A 13 -0.32 -0.32 -4.87
C LEU A 13 0.82 -1.09 -5.53
N ALA A 14 0.82 -1.19 -6.86
CA ALA A 14 1.89 -1.83 -7.62
C ALA A 14 3.23 -1.09 -7.44
N ALA A 15 3.23 0.25 -7.45
CA ALA A 15 4.42 1.04 -7.19
C ALA A 15 4.97 0.82 -5.77
N ALA A 16 4.10 0.77 -4.75
CA ALA A 16 4.48 0.49 -3.37
C ALA A 16 5.08 -0.92 -3.22
N LEU A 17 4.48 -1.93 -3.87
CA LEU A 17 5.00 -3.30 -3.90
C LEU A 17 6.36 -3.38 -4.60
N ALA A 18 6.53 -2.69 -5.73
CA ALA A 18 7.79 -2.66 -6.45
C ALA A 18 8.90 -2.00 -5.61
N ALA A 19 8.60 -0.89 -4.94
CA ALA A 19 9.53 -0.23 -4.02
C ALA A 19 9.91 -1.15 -2.85
N ALA A 20 8.92 -1.82 -2.24
CA ALA A 20 9.19 -2.73 -1.14
C ALA A 20 10.05 -3.93 -1.56
N ALA A 21 9.78 -4.49 -2.74
CA ALA A 21 10.57 -5.56 -3.33
C ALA A 21 12.00 -5.11 -3.64
N ALA A 22 12.19 -3.91 -4.18
CA ALA A 22 13.51 -3.34 -4.48
C ALA A 22 14.34 -3.14 -3.19
N ILE A 23 13.71 -2.61 -2.14
CA ILE A 23 14.36 -2.41 -0.83
C ILE A 23 14.74 -3.76 -0.22
N ALA A 24 13.82 -4.73 -0.21
CA ALA A 24 14.09 -6.07 0.30
C ALA A 24 15.22 -6.76 -0.48
N TRP A 25 15.19 -6.66 -1.81
CA TRP A 25 16.24 -7.20 -2.66
C TRP A 25 17.60 -6.57 -2.39
N HIS A 26 17.65 -5.24 -2.20
CA HIS A 26 18.88 -4.54 -1.84
C HIS A 26 19.46 -5.06 -0.52
N PHE A 27 18.65 -5.15 0.53
CA PHE A 27 19.10 -5.66 1.83
C PHE A 27 19.55 -7.12 1.79
N LEU A 28 18.87 -7.97 1.03
CA LEU A 28 19.24 -9.38 0.90
C LEU A 28 20.53 -9.58 0.11
N THR A 29 20.75 -8.75 -0.92
CA THR A 29 21.92 -8.84 -1.80
C THR A 29 23.19 -8.31 -1.13
N TYR A 30 23.11 -7.18 -0.44
CA TYR A 30 24.28 -6.50 0.14
C TYR A 30 24.48 -6.78 1.63
N ARG A 31 23.89 -7.85 2.16
CA ARG A 31 23.99 -8.19 3.59
C ARG A 31 25.44 -8.44 4.01
N ILE A 32 25.87 -7.78 5.08
CA ILE A 32 27.14 -8.06 5.75
C ILE A 32 26.85 -8.97 6.96
N PRO A 33 27.65 -10.02 7.21
CA PRO A 33 27.48 -10.85 8.41
C PRO A 33 27.54 -10.01 9.69
N GLY A 34 26.50 -10.10 10.53
CA GLY A 34 26.38 -9.33 11.77
C GLY A 34 25.63 -8.00 11.64
N ASP A 35 25.16 -7.63 10.44
CA ASP A 35 24.43 -6.39 10.21
C ASP A 35 22.96 -6.48 10.68
N LEU A 36 22.51 -5.44 11.39
CA LEU A 36 21.11 -5.24 11.80
C LEU A 36 20.19 -4.95 10.60
N GLY A 37 20.74 -4.67 9.41
CA GLY A 37 19.99 -4.44 8.18
C GLY A 37 18.97 -5.53 7.83
N VAL A 38 19.23 -6.79 8.18
CA VAL A 38 18.28 -7.90 7.95
C VAL A 38 17.04 -7.77 8.84
N TRP A 39 17.21 -7.35 10.09
CA TRP A 39 16.09 -7.11 11.01
C TRP A 39 15.26 -5.89 10.57
N LEU A 40 15.93 -4.81 10.16
CA LEU A 40 15.24 -3.64 9.59
C LEU A 40 14.48 -3.98 8.32
N ALA A 41 15.06 -4.77 7.41
CA ALA A 41 14.40 -5.22 6.19
C ALA A 41 13.14 -6.06 6.51
N SER A 42 13.24 -6.97 7.48
CA SER A 42 12.11 -7.79 7.92
C SER A 42 11.00 -6.94 8.53
N LEU A 43 11.35 -5.99 9.41
CA LEU A 43 10.39 -5.06 10.02
C LEU A 43 9.70 -4.20 8.95
N PHE A 44 10.48 -3.68 8.00
CA PHE A 44 9.97 -2.87 6.89
C PHE A 44 9.00 -3.67 6.01
N LEU A 45 9.32 -4.91 5.68
CA LEU A 45 8.44 -5.79 4.90
C LEU A 45 7.12 -6.07 5.63
N VAL A 46 7.18 -6.38 6.93
CA VAL A 46 5.98 -6.60 7.75
C VAL A 46 5.13 -5.35 7.84
N ALA A 47 5.74 -4.18 8.12
CA ALA A 47 5.02 -2.91 8.16
C ALA A 47 4.36 -2.58 6.81
N THR A 48 5.06 -2.84 5.71
CA THR A 48 4.53 -2.64 4.36
C THR A 48 3.34 -3.56 4.08
N ALA A 49 3.42 -4.83 4.47
CA ALA A 49 2.31 -5.77 4.33
C ALA A 49 1.06 -5.33 5.11
N VAL A 50 1.24 -4.83 6.34
CA VAL A 50 0.14 -4.29 7.16
C VAL A 50 -0.48 -3.04 6.53
N LEU A 51 0.36 -2.13 6.00
CA LEU A 51 -0.10 -0.94 5.29
C LEU A 51 -0.90 -1.29 4.03
N ILE A 52 -0.43 -2.26 3.26
CA ILE A 52 -1.13 -2.74 2.05
C ILE A 52 -2.49 -3.34 2.41
N ALA A 53 -2.54 -4.21 3.42
CA ALA A 53 -3.80 -4.80 3.88
C ALA A 53 -4.79 -3.73 4.35
N SER A 54 -4.30 -2.75 5.12
CA SER A 54 -5.10 -1.60 5.57
C SER A 54 -5.62 -0.77 4.39
N ALA A 55 -4.77 -0.48 3.41
CA ALA A 55 -5.16 0.29 2.22
C ALA A 55 -6.24 -0.41 1.40
N ILE A 56 -6.12 -1.73 1.21
CA ILE A 56 -7.14 -2.54 0.53
C ILE A 56 -8.46 -2.51 1.31
N ALA A 57 -8.41 -2.73 2.63
CA ALA A 57 -9.59 -2.68 3.48
C ALA A 57 -10.28 -1.31 3.43
N SER A 58 -9.52 -0.21 3.50
CA SER A 58 -10.04 1.15 3.37
C SER A 58 -10.67 1.41 2.01
N PHE A 59 -10.06 0.94 0.92
CA PHE A 59 -10.62 1.09 -0.43
C PHE A 59 -11.95 0.32 -0.58
N MET A 60 -12.04 -0.89 -0.02
CA MET A 60 -13.27 -1.70 -0.05
C MET A 60 -14.39 -1.12 0.84
N ALA A 61 -14.03 -0.40 1.91
CA ALA A 61 -15.00 0.23 2.80
C ALA A 61 -15.66 1.49 2.20
N VAL A 62 -15.13 2.03 1.10
CA VAL A 62 -15.74 3.18 0.42
C VAL A 62 -17.07 2.74 -0.22
N PRO A 63 -18.19 3.45 0.04
CA PRO A 63 -19.50 3.14 -0.53
C PRO A 63 -19.58 3.65 -1.97
N TRP A 64 -18.90 2.96 -2.89
CA TRP A 64 -18.71 3.39 -4.28
C TRP A 64 -19.99 3.69 -5.05
N ASP A 65 -21.08 3.01 -4.72
CA ASP A 65 -22.39 3.16 -5.37
C ASP A 65 -23.11 4.45 -4.96
N ASN A 66 -22.88 4.94 -3.74
CA ASN A 66 -23.61 6.08 -3.15
C ASN A 66 -22.73 7.33 -2.99
N LEU A 67 -21.59 7.39 -3.68
CA LEU A 67 -20.65 8.52 -3.57
C LEU A 67 -21.29 9.87 -3.90
N ALA A 68 -22.18 9.92 -4.89
CA ALA A 68 -22.86 11.17 -5.27
C ALA A 68 -23.78 11.70 -4.15
N GLU A 69 -24.52 10.83 -3.47
CA GLU A 69 -25.36 11.19 -2.31
C GLU A 69 -24.51 11.60 -1.12
N LEU A 70 -23.42 10.86 -0.86
CA LEU A 70 -22.48 11.20 0.21
C LEU A 70 -21.90 12.61 0.01
N PHE A 71 -21.46 12.95 -1.21
CA PHE A 71 -20.93 14.28 -1.49
C PHE A 71 -22.01 15.37 -1.42
N ALA A 72 -23.23 15.09 -1.88
CA ALA A 72 -24.35 16.02 -1.79
C ALA A 72 -24.73 16.36 -0.34
N HIS A 73 -24.54 15.45 0.61
CA HIS A 73 -24.71 15.73 2.05
C HIS A 73 -23.53 16.47 2.70
N LEU A 74 -22.36 16.48 2.05
CA LEU A 74 -21.14 17.13 2.57
C LEU A 74 -20.93 18.55 2.02
N THR A 75 -21.62 18.91 0.93
CA THR A 75 -21.66 20.28 0.40
C THR A 75 -22.95 20.97 0.83
N PRO A 76 -22.89 22.07 1.61
CA PRO A 76 -24.07 22.83 2.04
C PRO A 76 -24.78 23.56 0.90
#